data_AF-A0A151AJG3-F1
#
_entry.id   AF-A0A151AJG3-F1
#
_cell.length_a   1.000
_cell.length_b   1.000
_cell.length_c   1.000
_cell.angle_alpha   90.00
_cell.angle_beta   90.00
_cell.angle_gamma   90.00
#
_symmetry.space_group_name_H-M   'P 1'
#
loop_
_entity.id
_entity.type
_entity.pdbx_description
1 polymer ?
#
loop_
_entity_poly.entity_id
_entity_poly.type
_entity_poly.pdbx_seq_one_letter_code
_entity_poly.pdbx_strand_id
1 'polypeptide(L)'
;MTRSVWLKADDAVGDWEARKRRITAGLEAGVDWVLVDESDVERVRELGSVNVAAFRSGGDVHVMDAEESETAEPDAVVIGKKGEGDGTVDLPEDFSGSADLSALRREDETPTGAYIRILDEYYEAFAEEAAAEADYTVVVGEDWTIIPLENLIARIGEETDLIAGVQSAEEARTAFETLEIGADAVLLDSDDPDTIRETVAVRDRSEREHLDLGWATVTEIAQTGSADRVCVDTGSLMDHDEGMLVGSMSRGLFFVHAETAESPYVASRPFRVNAGAVHAYVRTPDGGTKYLSELESGDEVQLVDTEGNTREAIVGRVKIESRPMFRVEAETADGDRVATLLQNAETIKVRTREGRKAVTDLEAGDEVLLYYEAVARHFGEAVEERIIEK
;
A
#
# COMPACT_ATOMS: atom_id res chain seq x y z
N MET A 1 -8.55 4.69 7.99
CA MET A 1 -7.19 4.87 8.54
C MET A 1 -6.22 4.15 7.62
N THR A 2 -4.96 4.56 7.58
CA THR A 2 -3.93 3.89 6.76
C THR A 2 -3.47 2.62 7.46
N ARG A 3 -3.47 1.50 6.75
CA ARG A 3 -3.02 0.21 7.28
C ARG A 3 -1.52 0.25 7.54
N SER A 4 -1.06 -0.38 8.61
CA SER A 4 0.38 -0.41 8.94
C SER A 4 0.96 -1.81 9.15
N VAL A 5 2.27 -1.91 8.97
CA VAL A 5 3.06 -3.13 9.24
C VAL A 5 4.06 -2.83 10.34
N TRP A 6 3.92 -3.57 11.44
CA TRP A 6 4.83 -3.57 12.57
C TRP A 6 5.75 -4.78 12.45
N LEU A 7 7.04 -4.60 12.77
CA LEU A 7 8.02 -5.68 12.76
C LEU A 7 8.44 -6.04 14.20
N LYS A 8 8.21 -7.28 14.61
CA LYS A 8 8.64 -7.79 15.92
C LYS A 8 10.14 -8.08 15.92
N ALA A 9 10.88 -7.39 16.77
CA ALA A 9 12.34 -7.48 16.89
C ALA A 9 12.77 -7.40 18.37
N ASP A 10 12.14 -8.18 19.23
CA ASP A 10 12.40 -8.26 20.66
C ASP A 10 13.39 -9.39 21.03
N ASP A 11 13.74 -9.55 22.31
CA ASP A 11 14.72 -10.52 22.83
C ASP A 11 14.41 -11.99 22.47
N ALA A 12 13.15 -12.31 22.18
CA ALA A 12 12.73 -13.62 21.70
C ALA A 12 13.31 -13.98 20.32
N VAL A 13 13.71 -12.99 19.52
CA VAL A 13 14.24 -13.16 18.15
C VAL A 13 15.69 -13.64 18.14
N GLY A 14 16.43 -13.42 19.22
CA GLY A 14 17.84 -13.78 19.34
C GLY A 14 18.69 -12.62 19.84
N ASP A 15 19.99 -12.67 19.54
CA ASP A 15 20.92 -11.61 19.94
C ASP A 15 20.73 -10.31 19.14
N TRP A 16 21.47 -9.27 19.54
CA TRP A 16 21.40 -7.96 18.87
C TRP A 16 21.73 -8.04 17.37
N GLU A 17 22.63 -8.93 16.94
CA GLU A 17 22.97 -9.05 15.52
C GLU A 17 21.84 -9.70 14.71
N ALA A 18 21.09 -10.64 15.30
CA ALA A 18 19.87 -11.16 14.71
C ALA A 18 18.79 -10.07 14.60
N ARG A 19 18.53 -9.34 15.69
CA ARG A 19 17.55 -8.23 15.72
C ARG A 19 17.92 -7.13 14.72
N LYS A 20 19.17 -6.69 14.71
CA LYS A 20 19.68 -5.68 13.78
C LYS A 20 19.46 -6.08 12.32
N ARG A 21 19.79 -7.32 11.92
CA ARG A 21 19.54 -7.80 10.55
C ARG A 21 18.06 -7.74 10.18
N ARG A 22 17.18 -8.20 11.09
CA ARG A 22 15.73 -8.15 10.90
C ARG A 22 15.24 -6.71 10.75
N ILE A 23 15.66 -5.80 11.63
CA ILE A 23 15.27 -4.39 11.60
C ILE A 23 15.78 -3.71 10.32
N THR A 24 17.03 -3.95 9.92
CA THR A 24 17.56 -3.40 8.66
C THR A 24 16.75 -3.89 7.45
N ALA A 25 16.37 -5.17 7.40
CA ALA A 25 15.49 -5.68 6.35
C ALA A 25 14.10 -5.02 6.38
N GLY A 26 13.56 -4.77 7.57
CA GLY A 26 12.31 -4.00 7.75
C GLY A 26 12.39 -2.57 7.23
N LEU A 27 13.46 -1.85 7.59
CA LEU A 27 13.70 -0.48 7.13
C LEU A 27 13.84 -0.40 5.61
N GLU A 28 14.54 -1.37 5.00
CA GLU A 28 14.70 -1.47 3.54
C GLU A 28 13.38 -1.82 2.84
N ALA A 29 12.51 -2.60 3.49
CA ALA A 29 11.21 -2.98 2.97
C ALA A 29 10.14 -1.89 3.15
N GLY A 30 10.34 -0.96 4.09
CA GLY A 30 9.39 0.12 4.39
C GLY A 30 8.34 -0.23 5.44
N VAL A 31 8.71 -0.95 6.50
CA VAL A 31 7.83 -1.14 7.68
C VAL A 31 7.60 0.19 8.41
N ASP A 32 6.44 0.34 9.04
CA ASP A 32 6.07 1.61 9.70
C ASP A 32 6.55 1.68 11.15
N TRP A 33 6.55 0.52 11.81
CA TRP A 33 6.86 0.38 13.22
C TRP A 33 7.80 -0.80 13.46
N VAL A 34 8.65 -0.66 14.48
CA VAL A 34 9.44 -1.77 15.02
C VAL A 34 9.12 -1.92 16.50
N LEU A 35 8.72 -3.13 16.91
CA LEU A 35 8.45 -3.49 18.29
C LEU A 35 9.66 -4.18 18.92
N VAL A 36 10.30 -3.54 19.90
CA VAL A 36 11.54 -3.99 20.55
C VAL A 36 11.42 -4.01 22.08
N ASP A 37 12.46 -4.44 22.79
CA ASP A 37 12.58 -4.18 24.24
C ASP A 37 13.11 -2.76 24.51
N GLU A 38 12.75 -2.19 25.65
CA GLU A 38 13.15 -0.82 26.05
C GLU A 38 14.66 -0.56 25.96
N SER A 39 15.49 -1.56 26.22
CA SER A 39 16.96 -1.45 26.14
C SER A 39 17.51 -1.24 24.72
N ASP A 40 16.72 -1.52 23.68
CA ASP A 40 17.15 -1.47 22.29
C ASP A 40 16.68 -0.20 21.55
N VAL A 41 15.82 0.62 22.15
CA VAL A 41 15.20 1.80 21.50
C VAL A 41 16.23 2.75 20.88
N GLU A 42 17.25 3.15 21.66
CA GLU A 42 18.31 4.04 21.19
C GLU A 42 19.04 3.45 19.97
N ARG A 43 19.35 2.15 20.03
CA ARG A 43 20.08 1.47 18.95
C ARG A 43 19.25 1.33 17.68
N VAL A 44 17.92 1.18 17.78
CA VAL A 44 17.04 1.18 16.60
C VAL A 44 17.03 2.55 15.94
N ARG A 45 16.95 3.63 16.73
CA ARG A 45 17.00 5.01 16.21
C ARG A 45 18.32 5.32 15.48
N GLU A 46 19.43 4.65 15.83
CA GLU A 46 20.70 4.75 15.10
C GLU A 46 20.68 4.06 13.72
N LEU A 47 19.79 3.09 13.48
CA LEU A 47 19.73 2.34 12.22
C LEU A 47 18.97 3.09 11.11
N GLY A 48 17.99 3.92 11.48
CA GLY A 48 17.19 4.69 10.52
C GLY A 48 15.96 5.33 11.15
N SER A 49 15.22 6.09 10.34
CA SER A 49 13.95 6.69 10.73
C SER A 49 12.83 5.68 10.60
N VAL A 50 12.24 5.28 11.73
CA VAL A 50 11.04 4.44 11.84
C VAL A 50 10.39 4.71 13.18
N ASN A 51 9.09 4.46 13.32
CA ASN A 51 8.45 4.53 14.63
C ASN A 51 8.89 3.34 15.47
N VAL A 52 9.17 3.56 16.75
CA VAL A 52 9.66 2.54 17.67
C VAL A 52 8.66 2.35 18.80
N ALA A 53 8.08 1.15 18.87
CA ALA A 53 7.31 0.70 20.02
C ALA A 53 8.21 -0.15 20.92
N ALA A 54 8.09 0.00 22.24
CA ALA A 54 8.92 -0.74 23.18
C ALA A 54 8.10 -1.47 24.24
N PHE A 55 8.45 -2.73 24.50
CA PHE A 55 7.91 -3.48 25.63
C PHE A 55 8.40 -2.90 26.95
N ARG A 56 7.45 -2.62 27.86
CA ARG A 56 7.74 -2.23 29.24
C ARG A 56 7.09 -3.23 30.19
N SER A 57 7.88 -3.73 31.15
CA SER A 57 7.39 -4.67 32.16
C SER A 57 6.60 -3.93 33.24
N GLY A 58 5.38 -4.37 33.55
CA GLY A 58 4.53 -3.78 34.61
C GLY A 58 5.12 -3.87 36.02
N GLY A 59 6.17 -4.66 36.23
CA GLY A 59 6.84 -4.88 37.52
C GLY A 59 7.93 -3.87 37.89
N ASP A 60 8.48 -3.10 36.94
CA ASP A 60 9.55 -2.12 37.19
C ASP A 60 9.02 -0.75 37.66
N VAL A 61 7.77 -0.71 38.13
CA VAL A 61 7.08 0.52 38.55
C VAL A 61 7.47 0.95 39.98
N HIS A 62 8.30 0.18 40.68
CA HIS A 62 8.79 0.52 42.00
C HIS A 62 10.30 0.77 42.06
N VAL A 63 10.82 1.60 41.15
CA VAL A 63 12.06 2.34 41.41
C VAL A 63 11.96 3.76 40.87
N MET A 64 11.17 4.61 41.55
CA MET A 64 11.52 6.03 41.61
C MET A 64 12.73 6.15 42.55
N ASP A 65 13.93 5.82 42.09
CA ASP A 65 15.16 6.35 42.67
C ASP A 65 16.39 6.06 41.80
N ALA A 66 17.08 7.16 41.47
CA ALA A 66 18.46 7.30 41.03
C ALA A 66 18.81 7.00 39.55
N GLU A 67 19.14 8.10 38.88
CA GLU A 67 19.71 8.25 37.53
C GLU A 67 18.66 8.24 36.41
N GLU A 68 18.23 9.44 36.00
CA GLU A 68 17.83 9.73 34.62
C GLU A 68 18.96 9.23 33.72
N SER A 69 18.88 7.95 33.38
CA SER A 69 19.62 7.41 32.26
C SER A 69 19.01 8.12 31.06
N GLU A 70 19.83 8.72 30.21
CA GLU A 70 19.43 9.33 28.93
C GLU A 70 18.95 8.23 27.95
N THR A 71 18.05 7.34 28.37
CA THR A 71 17.47 6.32 27.52
C THR A 71 16.46 6.99 26.61
N ALA A 72 16.68 6.86 25.30
CA ALA A 72 15.77 7.40 24.29
C ALA A 72 14.34 6.88 24.52
N GLU A 73 13.38 7.79 24.60
CA GLU A 73 11.97 7.43 24.76
C GLU A 73 11.44 6.78 23.48
N PRO A 74 10.61 5.72 23.57
CA PRO A 74 9.93 5.14 22.42
C PRO A 74 8.76 6.03 21.97
N ASP A 75 8.28 5.82 20.75
CA ASP A 75 7.11 6.52 20.20
C ASP A 75 5.79 5.90 20.70
N ALA A 76 5.83 4.64 21.17
CA ALA A 76 4.75 3.97 21.90
C ALA A 76 5.29 2.98 22.93
N VAL A 77 4.59 2.79 24.04
CA VAL A 77 4.93 1.82 25.09
C VAL A 77 3.95 0.66 25.06
N VAL A 78 4.44 -0.57 25.01
CA VAL A 78 3.61 -1.78 24.93
C VAL A 78 3.71 -2.59 26.23
N ILE A 79 2.57 -2.85 26.87
CA ILE A 79 2.44 -3.57 28.14
C ILE A 79 1.89 -4.98 27.89
N GLY A 80 2.36 -5.97 28.63
CA GLY A 80 1.82 -7.34 28.62
C GLY A 80 2.84 -8.44 28.34
N LYS A 81 4.01 -8.08 27.80
CA LYS A 81 5.15 -9.00 27.69
C LYS A 81 5.74 -9.30 29.06
N LYS A 82 6.00 -10.58 29.34
CA LYS A 82 6.41 -11.13 30.65
C LYS A 82 5.41 -10.77 31.76
N GLY A 83 4.14 -10.54 31.40
CA GLY A 83 3.07 -10.04 32.25
C GLY A 83 1.85 -10.94 32.22
N GLU A 84 0.68 -10.36 32.51
CA GLU A 84 -0.59 -11.07 32.48
C GLU A 84 -1.03 -11.31 31.03
N GLY A 85 -0.81 -10.33 30.14
CA GLY A 85 -1.21 -10.37 28.73
C GLY A 85 -0.59 -11.49 27.91
N ASP A 86 0.64 -11.91 28.19
CA ASP A 86 1.31 -13.01 27.48
C ASP A 86 1.25 -14.39 28.20
N GLY A 87 0.60 -14.42 29.37
CA GLY A 87 0.43 -15.61 30.20
C GLY A 87 1.66 -15.99 31.04
N THR A 88 2.64 -15.11 31.17
CA THR A 88 3.77 -15.33 32.11
C THR A 88 3.33 -15.18 33.57
N VAL A 89 2.37 -14.30 33.82
CA VAL A 89 1.67 -14.11 35.10
C VAL A 89 0.21 -14.49 34.91
N ASP A 90 -0.39 -15.19 35.88
CA ASP A 90 -1.80 -15.57 35.80
C ASP A 90 -2.71 -14.33 35.84
N LEU A 91 -3.70 -14.27 34.94
CA LEU A 91 -4.74 -13.23 35.00
C LEU A 91 -5.54 -13.32 36.31
N PRO A 92 -5.90 -12.19 36.93
CA PRO A 92 -6.77 -12.19 38.11
C PRO A 92 -8.19 -12.65 37.74
N GLU A 93 -8.97 -13.15 38.74
CA GLU A 93 -10.40 -13.50 38.55
C GLU A 93 -11.28 -12.27 38.21
N ASP A 94 -10.79 -11.07 38.56
CA ASP A 94 -11.42 -9.78 38.28
C ASP A 94 -10.35 -8.86 37.69
N PHE A 95 -10.57 -8.40 36.46
CA PHE A 95 -9.64 -7.56 35.72
C PHE A 95 -9.36 -6.20 36.38
N SER A 96 -10.19 -5.73 37.31
CA SER A 96 -9.87 -4.53 38.11
C SER A 96 -8.58 -4.67 38.94
N GLY A 97 -8.17 -5.91 39.24
CA GLY A 97 -6.91 -6.23 39.91
C GLY A 97 -5.70 -6.42 38.98
N SER A 98 -5.88 -6.29 37.66
CA SER A 98 -4.82 -6.52 36.67
C SER A 98 -3.72 -5.49 36.81
N ALA A 99 -2.47 -5.97 36.89
CA ALA A 99 -1.29 -5.11 36.87
C ALA A 99 -1.10 -4.45 35.50
N ASP A 100 -1.39 -5.19 34.42
CA ASP A 100 -1.25 -4.70 33.05
C ASP A 100 -2.28 -3.61 32.73
N LEU A 101 -3.57 -3.80 33.04
CA LEU A 101 -4.59 -2.75 32.88
C LEU A 101 -4.32 -1.53 33.77
N SER A 102 -3.80 -1.75 34.98
CA SER A 102 -3.40 -0.66 35.86
C SER A 102 -2.22 0.15 35.32
N ALA A 103 -1.37 -0.47 34.49
CA ALA A 103 -0.28 0.21 33.80
C ALA A 103 -0.77 0.97 32.57
N LEU A 104 -1.72 0.40 31.80
CA LEU A 104 -2.35 1.06 30.65
C LEU A 104 -3.15 2.30 31.05
N ARG A 105 -3.88 2.25 32.19
CA ARG A 105 -4.66 3.37 32.74
C ARG A 105 -3.85 4.57 33.22
N ARG A 106 -2.51 4.49 33.23
CA ARG A 106 -1.70 5.61 33.68
C ARG A 106 -1.73 6.71 32.62
N GLU A 107 -2.05 7.92 33.04
CA GLU A 107 -1.95 9.09 32.19
C GLU A 107 -0.46 9.42 31.97
N ASP A 108 0.14 8.80 30.95
CA ASP A 108 1.43 9.18 30.38
C ASP A 108 1.19 9.95 29.07
N GLU A 109 2.11 10.85 28.68
CA GLU A 109 2.01 11.58 27.40
C GLU A 109 2.33 10.69 26.18
N THR A 110 2.93 9.51 26.41
CA THR A 110 3.31 8.55 25.35
C THR A 110 2.15 7.59 25.06
N PRO A 111 1.80 7.35 23.78
CA PRO A 111 0.80 6.35 23.42
C PRO A 111 1.07 4.99 24.04
N THR A 112 0.02 4.34 24.53
CA THR A 112 0.11 3.05 25.21
C THR A 112 -0.51 1.94 24.38
N GLY A 113 0.13 0.77 24.39
CA GLY A 113 -0.32 -0.41 23.68
C GLY A 113 -0.45 -1.61 24.61
N ALA A 114 -1.45 -2.45 24.38
CA ALA A 114 -1.59 -3.74 25.02
C ALA A 114 -0.99 -4.85 24.14
N TYR A 115 -0.28 -5.80 24.72
CA TYR A 115 0.21 -7.01 24.05
C TYR A 115 -0.39 -8.25 24.71
N ILE A 116 -1.20 -8.97 23.93
CA ILE A 116 -2.00 -10.06 24.45
C ILE A 116 -1.85 -11.28 23.56
N ARG A 117 -1.47 -12.39 24.18
CA ARG A 117 -1.48 -13.70 23.53
C ARG A 117 -2.83 -14.33 23.78
N ILE A 118 -3.56 -14.64 22.72
CA ILE A 118 -4.90 -15.22 22.86
C ILE A 118 -4.74 -16.72 23.10
N LEU A 119 -4.78 -17.12 24.37
CA LEU A 119 -4.63 -18.52 24.80
C LEU A 119 -5.98 -19.24 24.94
N ASP A 120 -7.03 -18.51 25.34
CA ASP A 120 -8.41 -18.99 25.50
C ASP A 120 -9.43 -17.83 25.47
N GLU A 121 -10.72 -18.14 25.66
CA GLU A 121 -11.81 -17.15 25.71
C GLU A 121 -11.63 -16.11 26.83
N TYR A 122 -10.88 -16.42 27.91
CA TYR A 122 -10.62 -15.47 29.00
C TYR A 122 -9.63 -14.39 28.56
N TYR A 123 -8.61 -14.77 27.77
CA TYR A 123 -7.69 -13.83 27.14
C TYR A 123 -8.36 -12.97 26.05
N GLU A 124 -9.38 -13.49 25.37
CA GLU A 124 -10.18 -12.67 24.45
C GLU A 124 -10.94 -11.56 25.19
N ALA A 125 -11.59 -11.89 26.31
CA ALA A 125 -12.28 -10.90 27.14
C ALA A 125 -11.30 -9.89 27.75
N PHE A 126 -10.10 -10.34 28.12
CA PHE A 126 -9.06 -9.44 28.59
C PHE A 126 -8.58 -8.46 27.50
N ALA A 127 -8.53 -8.91 26.23
CA ALA A 127 -8.18 -8.04 25.11
C ALA A 127 -9.19 -6.93 24.84
N GLU A 128 -10.48 -7.21 25.02
CA GLU A 128 -11.52 -6.18 24.95
C GLU A 128 -11.34 -5.11 26.04
N GLU A 129 -11.09 -5.53 27.28
CA GLU A 129 -10.91 -4.59 28.40
C GLU A 129 -9.62 -3.77 28.26
N ALA A 130 -8.56 -4.37 27.69
CA ALA A 130 -7.32 -3.66 27.41
C ALA A 130 -7.48 -2.66 26.25
N ALA A 131 -8.26 -2.99 25.23
CA ALA A 131 -8.52 -2.11 24.10
C ALA A 131 -9.20 -0.80 24.50
N ALA A 132 -10.10 -0.84 25.48
CA ALA A 132 -10.75 0.37 26.01
C ALA A 132 -9.79 1.33 26.73
N GLU A 133 -8.59 0.86 27.09
CA GLU A 133 -7.60 1.58 27.91
C GLU A 133 -6.29 1.86 27.14
N ALA A 134 -6.18 1.43 25.88
CA ALA A 134 -4.94 1.50 25.10
C ALA A 134 -5.18 2.07 23.68
N ASP A 135 -4.22 2.87 23.20
CA ASP A 135 -4.24 3.39 21.83
C ASP A 135 -4.02 2.28 20.79
N TYR A 136 -3.21 1.27 21.14
CA TYR A 136 -2.93 0.11 20.29
C TYR A 136 -3.24 -1.20 21.02
N THR A 137 -3.82 -2.18 20.34
CA THR A 137 -4.01 -3.52 20.92
C THR A 137 -3.44 -4.59 20.01
N VAL A 138 -2.32 -5.17 20.43
CA VAL A 138 -1.64 -6.27 19.76
C VAL A 138 -2.22 -7.60 20.23
N VAL A 139 -2.80 -8.36 19.31
CA VAL A 139 -3.34 -9.69 19.56
C VAL A 139 -2.55 -10.75 18.78
N VAL A 140 -1.99 -11.73 19.49
CA VAL A 140 -1.21 -12.83 18.87
C VAL A 140 -1.88 -14.16 19.19
N GLY A 141 -2.42 -14.82 18.17
CA GLY A 141 -2.94 -16.19 18.29
C GLY A 141 -1.82 -17.22 18.19
N GLU A 142 -1.89 -18.31 18.96
CA GLU A 142 -1.01 -19.48 18.76
C GLU A 142 -1.45 -20.36 17.59
N ASP A 143 -2.74 -20.30 17.22
CA ASP A 143 -3.32 -20.99 16.06
C ASP A 143 -4.55 -20.21 15.54
N TRP A 144 -4.36 -19.38 14.51
CA TRP A 144 -5.43 -18.59 13.88
C TRP A 144 -6.57 -19.45 13.30
N THR A 145 -6.38 -20.78 13.21
CA THR A 145 -7.40 -21.74 12.79
C THR A 145 -8.48 -21.97 13.85
N ILE A 146 -8.20 -21.63 15.13
CA ILE A 146 -9.09 -21.94 16.26
C ILE A 146 -9.86 -20.70 16.75
N ILE A 147 -9.33 -19.49 16.58
CA ILE A 147 -9.96 -18.24 17.03
C ILE A 147 -10.07 -17.26 15.85
N PRO A 148 -11.27 -17.03 15.30
CA PRO A 148 -11.45 -16.09 14.21
C PRO A 148 -11.10 -14.68 14.67
N LEU A 149 -10.06 -14.08 14.08
CA LEU A 149 -9.75 -12.65 14.19
C LEU A 149 -11.00 -11.77 14.00
N GLU A 150 -11.95 -12.25 13.18
CA GLU A 150 -13.31 -11.72 13.01
C GLU A 150 -14.02 -11.35 14.33
N ASN A 151 -13.97 -12.22 15.34
CA ASN A 151 -14.68 -12.00 16.60
C ASN A 151 -14.03 -10.91 17.44
N LEU A 152 -12.70 -10.76 17.37
CA LEU A 152 -11.96 -9.72 18.07
C LEU A 152 -12.19 -8.37 17.38
N ILE A 153 -12.07 -8.31 16.05
CA ILE A 153 -12.38 -7.11 15.26
C ILE A 153 -13.81 -6.62 15.57
N ALA A 154 -14.79 -7.52 15.60
CA ALA A 154 -16.19 -7.15 15.82
C ALA A 154 -16.48 -6.63 17.24
N ARG A 155 -15.72 -7.07 18.26
CA ARG A 155 -15.92 -6.67 19.66
C ARG A 155 -15.12 -5.45 20.06
N ILE A 156 -13.86 -5.39 19.63
CA ILE A 156 -12.95 -4.28 19.92
C ILE A 156 -13.28 -3.06 19.05
N GLY A 157 -13.64 -3.26 17.77
CA GLY A 157 -14.08 -2.18 16.89
C GLY A 157 -13.08 -1.03 16.80
N GLU A 158 -13.59 0.20 16.77
CA GLU A 158 -12.82 1.45 16.65
C GLU A 158 -12.28 1.98 18.01
N GLU A 159 -12.29 1.17 19.07
CA GLU A 159 -11.86 1.61 20.41
C GLU A 159 -10.33 1.77 20.52
N THR A 160 -9.58 1.09 19.65
CA THR A 160 -8.11 1.02 19.62
C THR A 160 -7.66 0.72 18.19
N ASP A 161 -6.41 0.99 17.85
CA ASP A 161 -5.81 0.47 16.63
C ASP A 161 -5.48 -1.02 16.84
N LEU A 162 -6.22 -1.92 16.17
CA LEU A 162 -6.05 -3.36 16.35
C LEU A 162 -4.89 -3.88 15.49
N ILE A 163 -3.93 -4.54 16.14
CA ILE A 163 -2.71 -5.06 15.53
C ILE A 163 -2.72 -6.60 15.60
N ALA A 164 -2.92 -7.26 14.46
CA ALA A 164 -2.96 -8.72 14.40
C ALA A 164 -1.54 -9.32 14.23
N GLY A 165 -1.14 -10.25 15.10
CA GLY A 165 0.13 -10.96 14.98
C GLY A 165 0.16 -11.93 13.81
N VAL A 166 1.13 -11.81 12.90
CA VAL A 166 1.22 -12.65 11.70
C VAL A 166 2.64 -13.19 11.50
N GLN A 167 2.76 -14.33 10.84
CA GLN A 167 4.04 -14.97 10.53
C GLN A 167 4.34 -14.97 9.03
N SER A 168 3.37 -14.63 8.19
CA SER A 168 3.50 -14.64 6.74
C SER A 168 2.70 -13.53 6.05
N ALA A 169 3.05 -13.23 4.81
CA ALA A 169 2.29 -12.29 3.99
C ALA A 169 0.85 -12.76 3.66
N GLU A 170 0.61 -14.08 3.66
CA GLU A 170 -0.72 -14.65 3.45
C GLU A 170 -1.64 -14.42 4.65
N GLU A 171 -1.11 -14.60 5.86
CA GLU A 171 -1.81 -14.25 7.10
C GLU A 171 -2.05 -12.75 7.20
N ALA A 172 -1.07 -11.92 6.83
CA ALA A 172 -1.25 -10.47 6.77
C ALA A 172 -2.37 -10.06 5.81
N ARG A 173 -2.45 -10.68 4.63
CA ARG A 173 -3.52 -10.44 3.66
C ARG A 173 -4.88 -10.79 4.26
N THR A 174 -4.97 -11.96 4.87
CA THR A 174 -6.19 -12.42 5.54
C THR A 174 -6.61 -11.42 6.61
N ALA A 175 -5.68 -10.97 7.45
CA ALA A 175 -5.97 -10.01 8.52
C ALA A 175 -6.50 -8.66 7.99
N PHE A 176 -5.94 -8.13 6.91
CA PHE A 176 -6.41 -6.88 6.31
C PHE A 176 -7.76 -7.00 5.58
N GLU A 177 -8.09 -8.17 5.04
CA GLU A 177 -9.33 -8.40 4.26
C GLU A 177 -10.53 -8.86 5.12
N THR A 178 -10.29 -9.21 6.38
CA THR A 178 -11.30 -9.79 7.28
C THR A 178 -12.48 -8.84 7.55
N LEU A 179 -13.73 -9.29 7.38
CA LEU A 179 -14.98 -8.55 7.67
C LEU A 179 -15.17 -7.18 6.98
N GLU A 180 -14.52 -6.93 5.83
CA GLU A 180 -14.52 -5.64 5.11
C GLU A 180 -13.89 -4.45 5.87
N ILE A 181 -13.76 -4.54 7.19
CA ILE A 181 -13.09 -3.57 8.08
C ILE A 181 -11.59 -3.89 8.17
N GLY A 182 -11.24 -5.17 8.37
CA GLY A 182 -9.87 -5.64 8.55
C GLY A 182 -9.26 -5.23 9.90
N ALA A 183 -8.05 -5.73 10.18
CA ALA A 183 -7.20 -5.15 11.22
C ALA A 183 -6.57 -3.83 10.72
N ASP A 184 -6.36 -2.88 11.63
CA ASP A 184 -5.69 -1.60 11.32
C ASP A 184 -4.19 -1.81 11.03
N ALA A 185 -3.59 -2.80 11.69
CA ALA A 185 -2.20 -3.15 11.48
C ALA A 185 -1.93 -4.65 11.64
N VAL A 186 -0.75 -5.07 11.22
CA VAL A 186 -0.22 -6.41 11.49
C VAL A 186 1.13 -6.34 12.17
N LEU A 187 1.38 -7.21 13.15
CA LEU A 187 2.68 -7.42 13.77
C LEU A 187 3.33 -8.66 13.17
N LEU A 188 4.26 -8.46 12.24
CA LEU A 188 5.00 -9.53 11.59
C LEU A 188 6.12 -10.07 12.48
N ASP A 189 6.12 -11.38 12.73
CA ASP A 189 7.24 -12.11 13.32
C ASP A 189 7.91 -13.02 12.27
N SER A 190 8.85 -12.46 11.50
CA SER A 190 9.63 -13.19 10.50
C SER A 190 11.06 -12.64 10.38
N ASP A 191 12.05 -13.53 10.25
CA ASP A 191 13.45 -13.18 9.96
C ASP A 191 13.80 -13.24 8.47
N ASP A 192 12.85 -13.65 7.63
CA ASP A 192 13.02 -13.75 6.19
C ASP A 192 12.75 -12.40 5.51
N PRO A 193 13.76 -11.78 4.87
CA PRO A 193 13.58 -10.51 4.16
C PRO A 193 12.55 -10.56 3.03
N ASP A 194 12.33 -11.74 2.43
CA ASP A 194 11.34 -11.89 1.36
C ASP A 194 9.92 -11.79 1.95
N THR A 195 9.64 -12.52 3.03
CA THR A 195 8.39 -12.42 3.79
C THR A 195 8.10 -10.99 4.27
N ILE A 196 9.11 -10.27 4.77
CA ILE A 196 8.96 -8.87 5.21
C ILE A 196 8.53 -7.98 4.02
N ARG A 197 9.24 -8.08 2.89
CA ARG A 197 8.91 -7.30 1.67
C ARG A 197 7.53 -7.63 1.12
N GLU A 198 7.17 -8.91 1.10
CA GLU A 198 5.84 -9.34 0.65
C GLU A 198 4.72 -8.85 1.56
N THR A 199 4.95 -8.80 2.87
CA THR A 199 3.97 -8.29 3.85
C THR A 199 3.73 -6.79 3.67
N VAL A 200 4.78 -6.00 3.48
CA VAL A 200 4.64 -4.57 3.14
C VAL A 200 3.90 -4.41 1.81
N ALA A 201 4.22 -5.21 0.78
CA ALA A 201 3.51 -5.17 -0.49
C ALA A 201 2.03 -5.58 -0.38
N VAL A 202 1.65 -6.40 0.61
CA VAL A 202 0.26 -6.69 0.92
C VAL A 202 -0.42 -5.46 1.51
N ARG A 203 0.15 -4.83 2.55
CA ARG A 203 -0.38 -3.58 3.13
C ARG A 203 -0.57 -2.52 2.06
N ASP A 204 0.46 -2.28 1.24
CA ASP A 204 0.39 -1.23 0.24
C ASP A 204 -0.71 -1.51 -0.79
N ARG A 205 -0.95 -2.77 -1.16
CA ARG A 205 -2.06 -3.14 -2.06
C ARG A 205 -3.42 -2.95 -1.43
N SER A 206 -3.55 -3.24 -0.14
CA SER A 206 -4.81 -3.08 0.59
C SER A 206 -5.28 -1.63 0.65
N GLU A 207 -4.37 -0.66 0.56
CA GLU A 207 -4.71 0.77 0.50
C GLU A 207 -5.04 1.28 -0.90
N ARG A 208 -4.68 0.52 -1.93
CA ARG A 208 -4.77 0.96 -3.32
C ARG A 208 -6.13 0.63 -3.90
N GLU A 209 -6.61 1.54 -4.74
CA GLU A 209 -7.78 1.32 -5.56
C GLU A 209 -7.52 0.18 -6.55
N HIS A 210 -8.49 -0.70 -6.73
CA HIS A 210 -8.54 -1.64 -7.85
C HIS A 210 -9.49 -1.10 -8.91
N LEU A 211 -9.01 -0.96 -10.15
CA LEU A 211 -9.79 -0.40 -11.25
C LEU A 211 -10.50 -1.49 -12.05
N ASP A 212 -11.80 -1.32 -12.26
CA ASP A 212 -12.56 -2.13 -13.21
C ASP A 212 -12.25 -1.70 -14.65
N LEU A 213 -11.30 -2.40 -15.27
CA LEU A 213 -10.93 -2.15 -16.67
C LEU A 213 -11.91 -2.82 -17.63
N GLY A 214 -12.32 -2.06 -18.65
CA GLY A 214 -13.23 -2.48 -19.70
C GLY A 214 -12.54 -2.69 -21.05
N TRP A 215 -13.26 -3.32 -21.97
CA TRP A 215 -12.83 -3.47 -23.36
C TRP A 215 -13.65 -2.55 -24.26
N ALA A 216 -12.98 -1.86 -25.19
CA ALA A 216 -13.66 -1.18 -26.30
C ALA A 216 -13.15 -1.66 -27.65
N THR A 217 -14.03 -1.63 -28.63
CA THR A 217 -13.71 -2.00 -30.00
C THR A 217 -13.12 -0.79 -30.72
N VAL A 218 -11.92 -0.93 -31.28
CA VAL A 218 -11.31 0.07 -32.15
C VAL A 218 -12.20 0.26 -33.38
N THR A 219 -12.70 1.48 -33.57
CA THR A 219 -13.56 1.83 -34.71
C THR A 219 -12.77 2.47 -35.84
N GLU A 220 -11.72 3.22 -35.51
CA GLU A 220 -10.84 3.86 -36.47
C GLU A 220 -9.39 3.94 -35.94
N ILE A 221 -8.44 3.69 -36.85
CA ILE A 221 -7.01 3.94 -36.65
C ILE A 221 -6.52 4.76 -37.84
N ALA A 222 -6.12 6.01 -37.60
CA ALA A 222 -5.76 6.94 -38.66
C ALA A 222 -4.41 7.60 -38.39
N GLN A 223 -3.49 7.51 -39.34
CA GLN A 223 -2.22 8.24 -39.23
C GLN A 223 -2.51 9.75 -39.34
N THR A 224 -2.04 10.50 -38.36
CA THR A 224 -2.16 11.96 -38.34
C THR A 224 -0.81 12.63 -38.61
N GLY A 225 -0.81 13.96 -38.65
CA GLY A 225 0.41 14.76 -38.70
C GLY A 225 1.28 14.61 -37.43
N SER A 226 2.37 15.39 -37.40
CA SER A 226 3.21 15.50 -36.21
C SER A 226 2.45 16.20 -35.09
N ALA A 227 2.53 15.67 -33.87
CA ALA A 227 2.07 16.33 -32.66
C ALA A 227 3.13 16.22 -31.58
N ASP A 228 3.07 17.10 -30.58
CA ASP A 228 3.95 17.03 -29.42
C ASP A 228 3.46 15.91 -28.51
N ARG A 229 4.31 14.88 -28.37
CA ARG A 229 4.07 13.73 -27.50
C ARG A 229 4.81 13.88 -26.18
N VAL A 230 4.28 13.26 -25.15
CA VAL A 230 4.83 13.22 -23.80
C VAL A 230 5.31 11.80 -23.50
N CYS A 231 6.56 11.68 -23.07
CA CYS A 231 7.08 10.48 -22.42
C CYS A 231 7.25 10.77 -20.94
N VAL A 232 6.72 9.89 -20.10
CA VAL A 232 6.86 9.97 -18.65
C VAL A 232 7.92 8.95 -18.24
N ASP A 233 9.01 9.44 -17.64
CA ASP A 233 10.03 8.60 -17.00
C ASP A 233 9.79 8.60 -15.49
N THR A 234 9.62 7.42 -14.91
CA THR A 234 9.41 7.21 -13.47
C THR A 234 10.72 6.96 -12.73
N GLY A 235 10.70 7.19 -11.41
CA GLY A 235 11.79 6.84 -10.49
C GLY A 235 11.85 5.35 -10.13
N SER A 236 10.79 4.60 -10.43
CA SER A 236 10.69 3.15 -10.23
C SER A 236 10.68 2.40 -11.57
N LEU A 237 11.12 1.14 -11.55
CA LEU A 237 10.94 0.23 -12.68
C LEU A 237 9.50 -0.28 -12.71
N MET A 238 9.01 -0.56 -13.91
CA MET A 238 7.70 -1.13 -14.20
C MET A 238 7.84 -2.57 -14.69
N ASP A 239 6.87 -3.40 -14.32
CA ASP A 239 6.71 -4.78 -14.73
C ASP A 239 6.11 -4.91 -16.13
N HIS A 240 6.10 -6.14 -16.65
CA HIS A 240 5.81 -6.42 -18.05
C HIS A 240 4.34 -6.23 -18.43
N ASP A 241 3.46 -6.18 -17.46
CA ASP A 241 2.02 -5.93 -17.58
C ASP A 241 1.63 -4.52 -17.13
N GLU A 242 2.57 -3.71 -16.64
CA GLU A 242 2.29 -2.36 -16.18
C GLU A 242 2.30 -1.31 -17.30
N GLY A 243 1.62 -0.19 -17.01
CA GLY A 243 1.46 0.94 -17.89
C GLY A 243 0.78 2.13 -17.21
N MET A 244 0.30 3.07 -18.03
CA MET A 244 -0.49 4.22 -17.60
C MET A 244 -1.81 4.27 -18.36
N LEU A 245 -2.84 4.81 -17.69
CA LEU A 245 -4.14 5.10 -18.29
C LEU A 245 -4.14 6.52 -18.87
N VAL A 246 -4.36 6.62 -20.18
CA VAL A 246 -4.23 7.89 -20.94
C VAL A 246 -5.30 8.06 -22.01
N GLY A 247 -5.87 9.25 -22.14
CA GLY A 247 -6.96 9.48 -23.11
C GLY A 247 -7.18 10.94 -23.43
N SER A 248 -7.77 11.26 -24.58
CA SER A 248 -8.14 12.67 -24.90
C SER A 248 -9.39 13.12 -24.16
N MET A 249 -10.09 12.21 -23.48
CA MET A 249 -11.31 12.46 -22.72
C MET A 249 -11.10 11.90 -21.32
N SER A 250 -11.45 12.65 -20.27
CA SER A 250 -11.23 12.20 -18.89
C SER A 250 -12.05 10.96 -18.55
N ARG A 251 -13.22 10.81 -19.17
CA ARG A 251 -14.12 9.66 -19.04
C ARG A 251 -13.59 8.35 -19.65
N GLY A 252 -12.55 8.39 -20.49
CA GLY A 252 -12.14 7.25 -21.29
C GLY A 252 -10.64 7.21 -21.53
N LEU A 253 -9.93 6.44 -20.71
CA LEU A 253 -8.48 6.37 -20.67
C LEU A 253 -7.99 5.01 -21.17
N PHE A 254 -7.22 5.01 -22.25
CA PHE A 254 -6.64 3.81 -22.84
C PHE A 254 -5.46 3.32 -21.99
N PHE A 255 -5.35 1.99 -21.86
CA PHE A 255 -4.19 1.38 -21.25
C PHE A 255 -2.99 1.39 -22.21
N VAL A 256 -1.92 2.11 -21.86
CA VAL A 256 -0.67 2.15 -22.62
C VAL A 256 0.45 1.53 -21.80
N HIS A 257 1.05 0.46 -22.33
CA HIS A 257 2.12 -0.26 -21.66
C HIS A 257 3.37 0.59 -21.47
N ALA A 258 4.08 0.32 -20.39
CA ALA A 258 5.47 0.71 -20.22
C ALA A 258 6.36 0.09 -21.31
N GLU A 259 7.49 0.74 -21.57
CA GLU A 259 8.50 0.32 -22.56
C GLU A 259 9.35 -0.86 -22.04
N THR A 260 8.68 -1.90 -21.54
CA THR A 260 9.27 -3.10 -20.93
C THR A 260 9.50 -4.21 -21.94
N ALA A 261 8.79 -4.21 -23.08
CA ALA A 261 9.01 -5.19 -24.13
C ALA A 261 10.37 -5.00 -24.79
N GLU A 262 11.12 -6.09 -24.92
CA GLU A 262 12.30 -6.11 -25.78
C GLU A 262 11.90 -5.88 -27.25
N SER A 263 12.70 -5.07 -27.94
CA SER A 263 12.63 -4.90 -29.39
C SER A 263 14.01 -5.20 -29.97
N PRO A 264 14.10 -5.83 -31.16
CA PRO A 264 15.38 -6.03 -31.83
C PRO A 264 16.07 -4.72 -32.24
N TYR A 265 15.35 -3.59 -32.21
CA TYR A 265 15.84 -2.29 -32.67
C TYR A 265 16.19 -1.32 -31.53
N VAL A 266 15.58 -1.47 -30.36
CA VAL A 266 15.74 -0.54 -29.23
C VAL A 266 15.70 -1.33 -27.92
N ALA A 267 16.64 -1.03 -27.02
CA ALA A 267 16.65 -1.59 -25.67
C ALA A 267 15.43 -1.11 -24.87
N SER A 268 14.83 -2.00 -24.07
CA SER A 268 13.73 -1.65 -23.18
C SER A 268 14.15 -0.56 -22.20
N ARG A 269 13.16 0.27 -21.82
CA ARG A 269 13.28 1.29 -20.80
C ARG A 269 12.15 1.06 -19.81
N PRO A 270 12.29 0.09 -18.89
CA PRO A 270 11.23 -0.29 -17.96
C PRO A 270 10.82 0.80 -16.98
N PHE A 271 11.42 2.00 -17.04
CA PHE A 271 11.01 3.19 -16.29
C PHE A 271 10.25 4.21 -17.15
N ARG A 272 9.91 3.90 -18.41
CA ARG A 272 9.31 4.85 -19.36
C ARG A 272 7.95 4.39 -19.87
N VAL A 273 6.99 5.31 -19.91
CA VAL A 273 5.78 5.21 -20.72
C VAL A 273 5.77 6.29 -21.79
N ASN A 274 5.56 5.90 -23.05
CA ASN A 274 5.31 6.86 -24.13
C ASN A 274 3.81 7.16 -24.17
N ALA A 275 3.39 8.01 -23.24
CA ALA A 275 2.02 8.18 -22.79
C ALA A 275 1.05 8.64 -23.90
N GLY A 276 1.31 9.75 -24.57
CA GLY A 276 0.36 10.30 -25.55
C GLY A 276 0.71 11.71 -25.99
N ALA A 277 -0.25 12.43 -26.59
CA ALA A 277 -0.09 13.84 -26.92
C ALA A 277 -0.22 14.75 -25.67
N VAL A 278 0.34 15.96 -25.74
CA VAL A 278 0.34 16.95 -24.64
C VAL A 278 -1.04 17.23 -24.03
N HIS A 279 -2.12 17.18 -24.82
CA HIS A 279 -3.49 17.44 -24.36
C HIS A 279 -4.18 16.22 -23.75
N ALA A 280 -3.60 15.03 -23.84
CA ALA A 280 -4.24 13.84 -23.29
C ALA A 280 -4.13 13.87 -21.76
N TYR A 281 -5.18 13.38 -21.12
CA TYR A 281 -5.22 13.15 -19.69
C TYR A 281 -4.41 11.90 -19.32
N VAL A 282 -3.87 11.91 -18.11
CA VAL A 282 -3.32 10.76 -17.39
C VAL A 282 -4.01 10.66 -16.05
N ARG A 283 -4.30 9.44 -15.60
CA ARG A 283 -4.89 9.20 -14.27
C ARG A 283 -3.87 9.44 -13.15
N THR A 284 -4.30 10.11 -12.09
CA THR A 284 -3.49 10.36 -10.89
C THR A 284 -3.91 9.43 -9.74
N PRO A 285 -3.05 9.19 -8.73
CA PRO A 285 -3.35 8.24 -7.65
C PRO A 285 -4.58 8.60 -6.81
N ASP A 286 -4.91 9.88 -6.71
CA ASP A 286 -6.07 10.42 -5.99
C ASP A 286 -7.43 10.16 -6.68
N GLY A 287 -7.45 9.38 -7.77
CA GLY A 287 -8.67 9.17 -8.56
C GLY A 287 -8.94 10.23 -9.62
N GLY A 288 -8.08 11.26 -9.70
CA GLY A 288 -8.22 12.36 -10.63
C GLY A 288 -7.59 12.11 -12.00
N THR A 289 -7.53 13.18 -12.79
CA THR A 289 -6.79 13.23 -14.05
C THR A 289 -6.05 14.57 -14.18
N LYS A 290 -4.84 14.55 -14.74
CA LYS A 290 -4.07 15.74 -15.14
C LYS A 290 -3.78 15.71 -16.63
N TYR A 291 -3.53 16.86 -17.24
CA TYR A 291 -2.98 16.86 -18.60
C TYR A 291 -1.53 16.36 -18.59
N LEU A 292 -1.14 15.56 -19.59
CA LEU A 292 0.24 15.09 -19.72
C LEU A 292 1.25 16.24 -19.82
N SER A 293 0.84 17.40 -20.35
CA SER A 293 1.70 18.60 -20.40
C SER A 293 1.92 19.28 -19.06
N GLU A 294 1.10 18.99 -18.05
CA GLU A 294 1.19 19.57 -16.71
C GLU A 294 2.07 18.76 -15.76
N LEU A 295 2.43 17.54 -16.15
CA LEU A 295 3.33 16.72 -15.34
C LEU A 295 4.73 17.35 -15.28
N GLU A 296 5.30 17.37 -14.09
CA GLU A 296 6.65 17.82 -13.81
C GLU A 296 7.44 16.76 -13.01
N SER A 297 8.75 16.97 -12.87
CA SER A 297 9.57 16.09 -12.02
C SER A 297 9.15 16.24 -10.56
N GLY A 298 8.96 15.11 -9.88
CA GLY A 298 8.48 15.06 -8.50
C GLY A 298 6.97 14.86 -8.37
N ASP A 299 6.20 15.00 -9.45
CA ASP A 299 4.79 14.63 -9.44
C ASP A 299 4.60 13.11 -9.26
N GLU A 300 3.44 12.72 -8.75
CA GLU A 300 2.99 11.33 -8.67
C GLU A 300 2.07 11.00 -9.84
N VAL A 301 2.26 9.80 -10.40
CA VAL A 301 1.41 9.21 -11.43
C VAL A 301 0.95 7.83 -10.99
N GLN A 302 -0.25 7.45 -11.42
CA GLN A 302 -0.77 6.12 -11.16
C GLN A 302 -0.30 5.15 -12.26
N LEU A 303 0.39 4.10 -11.84
CA LEU A 303 0.66 2.93 -12.64
C LEU A 303 -0.46 1.92 -12.44
N VAL A 304 -0.82 1.24 -13.51
CA VAL A 304 -1.86 0.21 -13.51
C VAL A 304 -1.31 -1.00 -14.25
N ASP A 305 -1.61 -2.21 -13.77
CA ASP A 305 -1.36 -3.45 -14.51
C ASP A 305 -2.57 -3.85 -15.38
N THR A 306 -2.48 -4.98 -16.09
CA THR A 306 -3.58 -5.43 -16.96
C THR A 306 -4.75 -6.07 -16.22
N GLU A 307 -4.64 -6.29 -14.92
CA GLU A 307 -5.71 -6.84 -14.07
C GLU A 307 -6.49 -5.73 -13.36
N GLY A 308 -5.94 -4.51 -13.29
CA GLY A 308 -6.56 -3.35 -12.66
C GLY A 308 -5.92 -2.98 -11.32
N ASN A 309 -4.88 -3.69 -10.88
CA ASN A 309 -4.15 -3.30 -9.69
C ASN A 309 -3.39 -2.01 -9.95
N THR A 310 -3.47 -1.08 -9.01
CA THR A 310 -2.79 0.21 -9.12
C THR A 310 -1.57 0.27 -8.20
N ARG A 311 -0.66 1.20 -8.49
CA ARG A 311 0.37 1.69 -7.58
C ARG A 311 0.87 3.06 -8.00
N GLU A 312 1.57 3.73 -7.12
CA GLU A 312 2.12 5.06 -7.37
C GLU A 312 3.55 4.99 -7.88
N ALA A 313 3.92 5.98 -8.69
CA ALA A 313 5.31 6.21 -9.06
C ALA A 313 5.62 7.70 -9.15
N ILE A 314 6.79 8.07 -8.65
CA ILE A 314 7.33 9.42 -8.80
C ILE A 314 7.81 9.64 -10.22
N VAL A 315 7.41 10.73 -10.84
CA VAL A 315 7.90 11.20 -12.13
C VAL A 315 9.33 11.72 -11.94
N GLY A 316 10.30 11.07 -12.56
CA GLY A 316 11.70 11.54 -12.59
C GLY A 316 11.95 12.54 -13.71
N ARG A 317 11.28 12.39 -14.86
CA ARG A 317 11.40 13.31 -15.99
C ARG A 317 10.21 13.21 -16.94
N VAL A 318 9.73 14.37 -17.40
CA VAL A 318 8.79 14.48 -18.52
C VAL A 318 9.53 14.96 -19.77
N LYS A 319 9.40 14.22 -20.87
CA LYS A 319 10.03 14.56 -22.15
C LYS A 319 8.96 14.84 -23.20
N ILE A 320 8.92 16.08 -23.69
CA ILE A 320 8.02 16.51 -24.76
C ILE A 320 8.78 16.61 -26.09
N GLU A 321 8.32 15.92 -27.13
CA GLU A 321 8.93 15.97 -28.48
C GLU A 321 7.90 15.78 -29.59
N SER A 322 8.12 16.42 -30.75
CA SER A 322 7.20 16.30 -31.90
C SER A 322 7.45 15.02 -32.69
N ARG A 323 6.39 14.21 -32.91
CA ARG A 323 6.44 12.94 -33.65
C ARG A 323 5.16 12.70 -34.45
N PRO A 324 5.22 11.92 -35.54
CA PRO A 324 4.03 11.40 -36.20
C PRO A 324 3.18 10.55 -35.23
N MET A 325 1.87 10.76 -35.25
CA MET A 325 0.91 10.08 -34.36
C MET A 325 -0.09 9.26 -35.16
N PHE A 326 -0.73 8.31 -34.49
CA PHE A 326 -2.02 7.73 -34.85
C PHE A 326 -3.10 8.34 -33.97
N ARG A 327 -4.24 8.64 -34.56
CA ARG A 327 -5.50 8.79 -33.84
C ARG A 327 -6.15 7.42 -33.73
N VAL A 328 -6.34 6.98 -32.49
CA VAL A 328 -7.02 5.73 -32.14
C VAL A 328 -8.39 6.11 -31.62
N GLU A 329 -9.44 5.64 -32.27
CA GLU A 329 -10.84 5.82 -31.84
C GLU A 329 -11.42 4.46 -31.46
N ALA A 330 -12.09 4.37 -30.32
CA ALA A 330 -12.71 3.15 -29.82
C ALA A 330 -14.11 3.41 -29.28
N GLU A 331 -14.96 2.39 -29.34
CA GLU A 331 -16.35 2.44 -28.88
C GLU A 331 -16.56 1.39 -27.78
N THR A 332 -17.06 1.84 -26.62
CA THR A 332 -17.37 0.97 -25.48
C THR A 332 -18.60 0.12 -25.76
N ALA A 333 -18.85 -0.90 -24.93
CA ALA A 333 -20.04 -1.74 -25.04
C ALA A 333 -21.36 -0.94 -24.94
N ASP A 334 -21.34 0.19 -24.24
CA ASP A 334 -22.48 1.09 -24.08
C ASP A 334 -22.65 2.09 -25.25
N GLY A 335 -21.78 2.01 -26.26
CA GLY A 335 -21.83 2.85 -27.47
C GLY A 335 -21.14 4.20 -27.32
N ASP A 336 -20.41 4.43 -26.22
CA ASP A 336 -19.65 5.66 -26.01
C ASP A 336 -18.34 5.64 -26.78
N ARG A 337 -18.02 6.76 -27.43
CA ARG A 337 -16.79 6.93 -28.20
C ARG A 337 -15.72 7.66 -27.42
N VAL A 338 -14.53 7.10 -27.44
CA VAL A 338 -13.33 7.62 -26.80
C VAL A 338 -12.17 7.61 -27.78
N ALA A 339 -11.24 8.55 -27.63
CA ALA A 339 -10.13 8.69 -28.56
C ALA A 339 -8.84 9.10 -27.87
N THR A 340 -7.72 8.72 -28.46
CA THR A 340 -6.39 9.17 -28.03
C THR A 340 -5.45 9.38 -29.22
N LEU A 341 -4.39 10.15 -29.00
CA LEU A 341 -3.27 10.27 -29.93
C LEU A 341 -2.08 9.51 -29.35
N LEU A 342 -1.68 8.43 -30.02
CA LEU A 342 -0.49 7.65 -29.67
C LEU A 342 0.54 7.77 -30.77
N GLN A 343 1.81 7.67 -30.43
CA GLN A 343 2.85 7.78 -31.44
C GLN A 343 2.77 6.61 -32.43
N ASN A 344 2.98 6.93 -33.71
CA ASN A 344 3.23 5.94 -34.74
C ASN A 344 4.63 5.33 -34.56
N ALA A 345 4.73 4.31 -33.71
CA ALA A 345 5.92 3.49 -33.50
C ALA A 345 5.58 2.12 -32.91
N GLU A 346 6.33 1.10 -33.32
CA GLU A 346 6.20 -0.29 -32.85
C GLU A 346 6.47 -0.46 -31.34
N THR A 347 7.20 0.49 -30.76
CA THR A 347 7.55 0.50 -29.33
C THR A 347 6.38 0.96 -28.46
N ILE A 348 5.34 1.56 -29.03
CA ILE A 348 4.13 1.92 -28.30
C ILE A 348 3.18 0.75 -28.37
N LYS A 349 2.83 0.20 -27.21
CA LYS A 349 2.00 -0.98 -27.14
C LYS A 349 0.80 -0.73 -26.24
N VAL A 350 -0.35 -1.23 -26.66
CA VAL A 350 -1.59 -1.27 -25.89
C VAL A 350 -1.92 -2.72 -25.54
N ARG A 351 -2.83 -2.92 -24.61
CA ARG A 351 -3.34 -4.26 -24.28
C ARG A 351 -4.57 -4.56 -25.14
N THR A 352 -4.52 -5.66 -25.89
CA THR A 352 -5.65 -6.24 -26.60
C THR A 352 -6.03 -7.60 -26.02
N ARG A 353 -7.15 -8.18 -26.49
CA ARG A 353 -7.57 -9.54 -26.15
C ARG A 353 -6.52 -10.61 -26.49
N GLU A 354 -5.73 -10.36 -27.52
CA GLU A 354 -4.64 -11.25 -27.96
C GLU A 354 -3.34 -11.02 -27.18
N GLY A 355 -3.33 -10.05 -26.27
CA GLY A 355 -2.18 -9.66 -25.46
C GLY A 355 -1.65 -8.30 -25.85
N ARG A 356 -0.35 -8.10 -25.67
CA ARG A 356 0.32 -6.82 -25.91
C ARG A 356 0.50 -6.60 -27.42
N LYS A 357 -0.11 -5.54 -27.99
CA LYS A 357 -0.08 -5.23 -29.43
C LYS A 357 0.50 -3.85 -29.70
N ALA A 358 1.34 -3.73 -30.72
CA ALA A 358 1.91 -2.43 -31.12
C ALA A 358 0.85 -1.56 -31.78
N VAL A 359 0.89 -0.25 -31.54
CA VAL A 359 -0.09 0.69 -32.13
C VAL A 359 -0.02 0.70 -33.66
N THR A 360 1.14 0.43 -34.23
CA THR A 360 1.34 0.30 -35.70
C THR A 360 0.59 -0.88 -36.32
N ASP A 361 0.27 -1.89 -35.51
CA ASP A 361 -0.35 -3.13 -35.96
C ASP A 361 -1.85 -3.18 -35.58
N LEU A 362 -2.35 -2.15 -34.89
CA LEU A 362 -3.77 -2.04 -34.54
C LEU A 362 -4.63 -1.85 -35.79
N GLU A 363 -5.77 -2.51 -35.81
CA GLU A 363 -6.76 -2.45 -36.88
C GLU A 363 -8.16 -2.21 -36.30
N ALA A 364 -9.07 -1.70 -37.14
CA ALA A 364 -10.47 -1.60 -36.76
C ALA A 364 -11.05 -3.00 -36.47
N GLY A 365 -11.76 -3.14 -35.36
CA GLY A 365 -12.26 -4.42 -34.85
C GLY A 365 -11.41 -5.03 -33.73
N ASP A 366 -10.18 -4.56 -33.50
CA ASP A 366 -9.41 -4.95 -32.32
C ASP A 366 -10.12 -4.47 -31.05
N GLU A 367 -10.15 -5.30 -30.00
CA GLU A 367 -10.59 -4.88 -28.67
C GLU A 367 -9.38 -4.44 -27.84
N VAL A 368 -9.43 -3.21 -27.31
CA VAL A 368 -8.39 -2.59 -26.48
C VAL A 368 -8.87 -2.39 -25.05
N LEU A 369 -7.96 -2.55 -24.09
CA LEU A 369 -8.21 -2.35 -22.67
C LEU A 369 -8.22 -0.86 -22.32
N LEU A 370 -9.18 -0.42 -21.53
CA LEU A 370 -9.32 0.95 -21.08
C LEU A 370 -10.02 1.05 -19.72
N TYR A 371 -9.87 2.20 -19.08
CA TYR A 371 -10.70 2.61 -17.97
C TYR A 371 -11.78 3.57 -18.47
N TYR A 372 -13.03 3.30 -18.12
CA TYR A 372 -14.18 4.12 -18.51
C TYR A 372 -15.03 4.49 -17.31
N GLU A 373 -15.35 5.77 -17.18
CA GLU A 373 -16.32 6.26 -16.21
C GLU A 373 -17.42 7.03 -16.93
N ALA A 374 -18.68 6.71 -16.66
CA ALA A 374 -19.81 7.40 -17.26
C ALA A 374 -19.92 8.88 -16.85
N VAL A 375 -19.28 9.26 -15.73
CA VAL A 375 -19.28 10.63 -15.20
C VAL A 375 -17.95 11.30 -15.58
N ALA A 376 -18.00 12.40 -16.32
CA ALA A 376 -16.81 13.18 -16.65
C ALA A 376 -16.22 13.82 -15.39
N ARG A 377 -14.98 13.48 -15.04
CA ARG A 377 -14.21 14.17 -13.98
C ARG A 377 -13.48 15.37 -14.57
N HIS A 378 -13.48 16.51 -13.87
CA HIS A 378 -12.69 17.68 -14.23
C HIS A 378 -11.96 18.19 -12.99
N PHE A 379 -10.63 18.19 -13.02
CA PHE A 379 -9.77 18.52 -11.86
C PHE A 379 -10.06 17.71 -10.59
N GLY A 380 -10.26 16.40 -10.71
CA GLY A 380 -10.41 15.50 -9.55
C GLY A 380 -11.81 15.51 -8.91
N GLU A 381 -12.71 16.40 -9.30
CA GLU A 381 -14.09 16.41 -8.80
C GLU A 381 -15.06 15.74 -9.80
N ALA A 382 -15.95 14.88 -9.28
CA ALA A 382 -17.06 14.31 -10.05
C ALA A 382 -18.12 15.39 -10.25
N VAL A 383 -18.22 15.94 -11.45
CA VAL A 383 -19.21 16.99 -11.76
C VAL A 383 -20.28 16.39 -12.67
N GLU A 384 -21.55 16.43 -12.23
CA GLU A 384 -22.72 16.24 -13.11
C GLU A 384 -22.92 17.45 -14.05
N GLU A 385 -21.85 18.00 -14.62
CA GLU A 385 -21.93 19.06 -15.62
C GLU A 385 -21.89 18.48 -17.03
N ARG A 386 -22.65 19.10 -17.92
CA ARG A 386 -22.71 18.72 -19.33
C ARG A 386 -21.44 19.19 -20.06
N ILE A 387 -20.38 18.43 -19.92
CA ILE A 387 -19.12 18.62 -20.63
C ILE A 387 -19.21 17.96 -22.01
N ILE A 388 -18.77 18.67 -23.07
CA ILE A 388 -18.68 18.14 -24.43
C ILE A 388 -17.23 18.21 -24.89
N GLU A 389 -16.51 17.10 -24.76
CA GLU A 389 -15.18 16.88 -25.36
C GLU A 389 -15.38 16.34 -26.79
N LYS A 390 -14.59 16.82 -27.77
CA LYS A 390 -14.75 16.49 -29.20
C LYS A 390 -13.46 16.10 -29.88
#